data_AF-N9M152-F1
#
_entry.id   AF-N9M152-F1
#
_cell.length_a   1.000
_cell.length_b   1.000
_cell.length_c   1.000
_cell.angle_alpha   90.00
_cell.angle_beta   90.00
_cell.angle_gamma   90.00
#
_symmetry.space_group_name_H-M   'P 1'
#
loop_
_entity.id
_entity.type
_entity.pdbx_description
1 polymer ?
#
loop_
_entity_poly.entity_id
_entity_poly.type
_entity_poly.pdbx_seq_one_letter_code
_entity_poly.pdbx_strand_id
1 'polypeptide(L)'
;MSLSINEMHILDMRFAAHVSVAEFEQWLMHIQQYFEQKRNFVLIMQTEPNTEFPEEYRVIQGKWYKQYKQDFYQYCLGLARIAQDEADRIRLDTPALQKAWHVPYFVSLEKTDAVQWAMQRYL
;
A
#
# COMPACT_ATOMS: atom_id res chain seq x y z
N MET A 1 -1.13 -32.38 12.26
CA MET A 1 -1.22 -31.22 13.17
C MET A 1 -2.68 -30.94 13.44
N SER A 2 -3.07 -30.64 14.69
CA SER A 2 -4.48 -30.46 15.11
C SER A 2 -4.91 -28.99 15.23
N LEU A 3 -3.99 -28.03 15.05
CA LEU A 3 -4.28 -26.59 15.07
C LEU A 3 -3.57 -25.91 13.89
N SER A 4 -4.31 -25.11 13.14
CA SER A 4 -3.82 -24.19 12.12
C SER A 4 -4.37 -22.80 12.43
N ILE A 5 -3.49 -21.82 12.57
CA ILE A 5 -3.86 -20.40 12.72
C ILE A 5 -3.51 -19.73 11.40
N ASN A 6 -4.53 -19.16 10.76
CA ASN A 6 -4.37 -18.29 9.61
C ASN A 6 -4.65 -16.86 10.07
N GLU A 7 -3.82 -15.92 9.65
CA GLU A 7 -3.91 -14.50 9.99
C GLU A 7 -3.64 -13.66 8.75
N MET A 8 -4.25 -12.47 8.70
CA MET A 8 -3.95 -11.44 7.71
C MET A 8 -3.85 -10.10 8.41
N HIS A 9 -2.84 -9.34 8.01
CA HIS A 9 -2.61 -8.00 8.54
C HIS A 9 -3.12 -6.94 7.57
N ILE A 10 -3.72 -5.88 8.11
CA ILE A 10 -4.02 -4.67 7.37
C ILE A 10 -3.00 -3.62 7.82
N LEU A 11 -2.17 -3.15 6.88
CA LEU A 11 -1.28 -2.02 7.11
C LEU A 11 -2.01 -0.77 6.64
N ASP A 12 -2.39 0.08 7.58
CA ASP A 12 -3.03 1.37 7.32
C ASP A 12 -1.99 2.48 7.47
N MET A 13 -1.64 3.11 6.36
CA MET A 13 -0.52 4.03 6.26
C MET A 13 -0.96 5.39 5.74
N ARG A 14 -0.50 6.44 6.40
CA ARG A 14 -0.86 7.82 6.09
C ARG A 14 0.38 8.69 6.00
N PHE A 15 0.56 9.36 4.86
CA PHE A 15 1.55 10.41 4.69
C PHE A 15 0.91 11.77 4.94
N ALA A 16 1.61 12.66 5.64
CA ALA A 16 1.13 13.97 6.03
C ALA A 16 2.27 14.98 6.10
N ALA A 17 1.94 16.26 5.93
CA ALA A 17 2.88 17.38 6.04
C ALA A 17 4.14 17.18 5.18
N HIS A 18 5.33 17.37 5.74
CA HIS A 18 6.58 17.20 5.04
C HIS A 18 7.19 15.84 5.36
N VAL A 19 7.16 14.93 4.39
CA VAL A 19 7.75 13.59 4.52
C VAL A 19 9.23 13.68 4.16
N SER A 20 10.10 13.28 5.08
CA SER A 20 11.53 13.17 4.81
C SER A 20 11.90 11.89 4.05
N VAL A 21 13.09 11.86 3.46
CA VAL A 21 13.66 10.65 2.85
C VAL A 21 13.70 9.50 3.87
N ALA A 22 14.14 9.78 5.10
CA ALA A 22 14.28 8.78 6.15
C ALA A 22 12.92 8.17 6.55
N GLU A 23 11.86 8.99 6.67
CA GLU A 23 10.51 8.49 6.97
C GLU A 23 9.95 7.64 5.82
N PHE A 24 10.19 8.06 4.57
CA PHE A 24 9.78 7.30 3.41
C PHE A 24 10.52 5.94 3.31
N GLU A 25 11.82 5.92 3.60
CA GLU A 25 12.60 4.67 3.66
C GLU A 25 12.18 3.79 4.83
N GLN A 26 11.89 4.36 6.00
CA GLN A 26 11.35 3.63 7.15
C GLN A 26 10.02 2.95 6.81
N TRP A 27 9.15 3.65 6.08
CA TRP A 27 7.91 3.07 5.58
C TRP A 27 8.17 1.85 4.69
N LEU A 28 9.09 1.97 3.72
CA LEU A 28 9.47 0.88 2.83
C LEU A 28 10.09 -0.32 3.58
N MET A 29 10.95 -0.05 4.58
CA MET A 29 11.52 -1.08 5.46
C MET A 29 10.43 -1.79 6.27
N HIS A 30 9.40 -1.07 6.72
CA HIS A 30 8.30 -1.71 7.45
C HIS A 30 7.52 -2.70 6.57
N ILE A 31 7.31 -2.38 5.28
CA ILE A 31 6.71 -3.33 4.34
C ILE A 31 7.62 -4.56 4.14
N GLN A 32 8.93 -4.36 4.04
CA GLN A 32 9.90 -5.46 3.86
C GLN A 32 9.83 -6.50 4.99
N GLN A 33 9.55 -6.08 6.22
CA GLN A 33 9.41 -7.00 7.36
C GLN A 33 8.33 -8.07 7.11
N TYR A 34 7.27 -7.74 6.37
CA TYR A 34 6.24 -8.72 6.01
C TYR A 34 6.74 -9.77 5.02
N PHE A 35 7.61 -9.38 4.09
CA PHE A 35 8.24 -10.30 3.15
C PHE A 35 9.18 -11.27 3.88
N GLU A 36 10.05 -10.75 4.74
CA GLU A 36 11.00 -11.54 5.51
C GLU A 36 10.30 -12.55 6.42
N GLN A 37 9.18 -12.15 7.02
CA GLN A 37 8.35 -13.00 7.86
C GLN A 37 7.40 -13.91 7.07
N LYS A 38 7.38 -13.79 5.72
CA LYS A 38 6.48 -14.50 4.81
C LYS A 38 4.99 -14.34 5.19
N ARG A 39 4.63 -13.14 5.63
CA ARG A 39 3.29 -12.82 6.12
C ARG A 39 2.49 -12.10 5.05
N ASN A 40 1.28 -12.59 4.84
CA ASN A 40 0.34 -11.93 3.95
C ASN A 40 -0.21 -10.66 4.60
N PHE A 41 -0.40 -9.64 3.77
CA PHE A 41 -0.96 -8.38 4.20
C PHE A 41 -1.78 -7.68 3.12
N VAL A 42 -2.61 -6.74 3.54
CA VAL A 42 -3.29 -5.77 2.68
C VAL A 42 -2.82 -4.39 3.05
N LEU A 43 -2.48 -3.58 2.05
CA LEU A 43 -2.00 -2.23 2.24
C LEU A 43 -3.14 -1.24 1.98
N ILE A 44 -3.45 -0.38 2.95
CA ILE A 44 -4.28 0.80 2.79
C ILE A 44 -3.36 2.02 2.87
N MET A 45 -3.40 2.88 1.87
CA MET A 45 -2.59 4.09 1.85
C MET A 45 -3.42 5.34 1.62
N GLN A 46 -3.15 6.35 2.44
CA GLN A 46 -3.69 7.69 2.33
C GLN A 46 -2.54 8.71 2.26
N THR A 47 -2.74 9.77 1.50
CA THR A 47 -1.86 10.95 1.50
C THR A 47 -2.72 12.14 1.84
N GLU A 48 -2.37 12.89 2.88
CA GLU A 48 -3.11 14.09 3.29
C GLU A 48 -2.96 15.22 2.26
N PRO A 49 -3.92 16.16 2.22
CA PRO A 49 -3.75 17.41 1.48
C PRO A 49 -2.46 18.13 1.86
N ASN A 50 -1.81 18.74 0.87
CA ASN A 50 -0.53 19.46 1.04
C ASN A 50 0.63 18.62 1.57
N THR A 51 0.56 17.29 1.46
CA THR A 51 1.71 16.43 1.75
C THR A 51 2.81 16.67 0.72
N GLU A 52 4.00 17.00 1.19
CA GLU A 52 5.21 17.14 0.39
C GLU A 52 6.06 15.89 0.54
N PHE A 53 6.42 15.29 -0.59
CA PHE A 53 7.39 14.20 -0.65
C PHE A 53 8.75 14.74 -1.05
N PRO A 54 9.85 14.08 -0.62
CA PRO A 54 11.18 14.48 -1.02
C PRO A 54 11.36 14.28 -2.53
N GLU A 55 12.17 15.10 -3.19
CA GLU A 55 12.33 15.07 -4.65
C GLU A 55 12.70 13.67 -5.18
N GLU A 56 13.51 12.93 -4.41
CA GLU A 56 14.01 11.62 -4.76
C GLU A 56 13.02 10.48 -4.49
N TYR A 57 11.83 10.74 -3.91
CA TYR A 57 10.93 9.68 -3.44
C TYR A 57 10.57 8.67 -4.54
N ARG A 58 10.36 9.13 -5.78
CA ARG A 58 10.04 8.25 -6.91
C ARG A 58 11.20 7.36 -7.30
N VAL A 59 12.43 7.85 -7.19
CA VAL A 59 13.64 7.07 -7.47
C VAL A 59 13.81 5.99 -6.41
N ILE A 60 13.64 6.36 -5.14
CA ILE A 60 13.69 5.43 -3.99
C ILE A 60 12.61 4.36 -4.14
N GLN A 61 11.35 4.76 -4.35
CA GLN A 61 10.23 3.85 -4.53
C GLN A 61 10.43 2.94 -5.75
N GLY A 62 10.90 3.47 -6.87
CA GLY A 62 11.14 2.69 -8.08
C GLY A 62 12.27 1.66 -7.90
N LYS A 63 13.35 2.02 -7.20
CA LYS A 63 14.44 1.10 -6.86
C LYS A 63 13.95 -0.01 -5.94
N TRP A 64 13.25 0.37 -4.87
CA TRP A 64 12.65 -0.58 -3.92
C TRP A 64 11.69 -1.54 -4.62
N TYR A 65 10.77 -1.02 -5.43
CA TYR A 65 9.77 -1.84 -6.09
C TYR A 65 10.40 -2.82 -7.09
N LYS A 66 11.46 -2.41 -7.81
CA LYS A 66 12.20 -3.33 -8.69
C LYS A 66 12.86 -4.48 -7.92
N GLN A 67 13.39 -4.19 -6.73
CA GLN A 67 14.06 -5.19 -5.89
C GLN A 67 13.08 -6.17 -5.27
N TYR A 68 11.94 -5.69 -4.76
CA TYR A 68 10.99 -6.48 -3.98
C TYR A 68 9.71 -6.83 -4.74
N LYS A 69 9.70 -6.66 -6.07
CA LYS A 69 8.51 -6.86 -6.92
C LYS A 69 7.85 -8.21 -6.71
N GLN A 70 8.65 -9.27 -6.70
CA GLN A 70 8.15 -10.63 -6.59
C GLN A 70 7.57 -10.90 -5.20
N ASP A 71 8.27 -10.48 -4.15
CA ASP A 71 7.78 -10.60 -2.77
C ASP A 71 6.51 -9.80 -2.55
N PHE A 72 6.43 -8.59 -3.11
CA PHE A 72 5.22 -7.78 -3.06
C PHE A 72 4.05 -8.51 -3.73
N TYR A 73 4.24 -9.17 -4.87
CA TYR A 73 3.17 -9.93 -5.53
C TYR A 73 2.76 -11.19 -4.77
N GLN A 74 3.70 -11.78 -4.04
CA GLN A 74 3.44 -12.98 -3.28
C GLN A 74 2.69 -12.69 -1.97
N TYR A 75 3.07 -11.62 -1.27
CA TYR A 75 2.61 -11.36 0.10
C TYR A 75 1.60 -10.22 0.22
N CYS A 76 1.55 -9.28 -0.73
CA CYS A 76 0.53 -8.22 -0.74
C CYS A 76 -0.74 -8.73 -1.42
N LEU A 77 -1.77 -8.99 -0.63
CA LEU A 77 -3.08 -9.46 -1.09
C LEU A 77 -3.93 -8.36 -1.72
N GLY A 78 -3.54 -7.10 -1.56
CA GLY A 78 -4.22 -5.97 -2.19
C GLY A 78 -3.71 -4.61 -1.74
N LEU A 79 -3.98 -3.61 -2.56
CA LEU A 79 -3.65 -2.20 -2.32
C LEU A 79 -4.92 -1.34 -2.44
N ALA A 80 -5.36 -0.76 -1.32
CA ALA A 80 -6.36 0.28 -1.31
C ALA A 80 -5.70 1.68 -1.21
N ARG A 81 -6.23 2.63 -1.97
CA ARG A 81 -5.92 4.05 -1.85
C ARG A 81 -7.14 4.79 -1.30
N ILE A 82 -6.92 5.69 -0.36
CA ILE A 82 -7.94 6.65 0.09
C ILE A 82 -7.62 7.98 -0.60
N ALA A 83 -8.45 8.34 -1.57
CA ALA A 83 -8.36 9.59 -2.30
C ALA A 83 -8.84 10.76 -1.44
N GLN A 84 -8.29 11.95 -1.70
CA GLN A 84 -8.65 13.16 -0.95
C GLN A 84 -10.02 13.70 -1.36
N ASP A 85 -10.32 13.61 -2.65
CA ASP A 85 -11.55 14.05 -3.29
C ASP A 85 -11.81 13.25 -4.57
N GLU A 86 -12.90 13.57 -5.26
CA GLU A 86 -13.30 12.87 -6.47
C GLU A 86 -12.31 13.06 -7.64
N ALA A 87 -11.65 14.21 -7.74
CA ALA A 87 -10.67 14.46 -8.79
C ALA A 87 -9.41 13.61 -8.57
N ASP A 88 -8.96 13.49 -7.32
CA ASP A 88 -7.87 12.62 -6.92
C ASP A 88 -8.26 11.14 -7.11
N ARG A 89 -9.51 10.76 -6.79
CA ARG A 89 -10.01 9.40 -7.04
C ARG A 89 -9.89 9.02 -8.50
N ILE A 90 -10.32 9.88 -9.42
CA ILE A 90 -10.22 9.65 -10.88
C ILE A 90 -8.76 9.53 -11.32
N ARG A 91 -7.85 10.33 -10.75
CA ARG A 91 -6.40 10.26 -11.02
C ARG A 91 -5.77 8.96 -10.54
N LEU A 92 -6.19 8.47 -9.38
CA LEU A 92 -5.66 7.27 -8.75
C LEU A 92 -6.28 5.98 -9.32
N ASP A 93 -7.52 6.05 -9.82
CA ASP A 93 -8.28 4.91 -10.36
C ASP A 93 -8.11 4.76 -11.87
N THR A 94 -6.86 4.77 -12.34
CA THR A 94 -6.57 4.60 -13.76
C THR A 94 -6.18 3.15 -14.07
N PRO A 95 -6.53 2.63 -15.27
CA PRO A 95 -6.11 1.29 -15.69
C PRO A 95 -4.59 1.10 -15.70
N ALA A 96 -3.82 2.18 -15.92
CA ALA A 96 -2.37 2.15 -15.90
C ALA A 96 -1.83 1.86 -14.48
N LEU A 97 -2.40 2.49 -13.45
CA LEU A 97 -2.01 2.25 -12.06
C LEU A 97 -2.44 0.86 -11.60
N GLN A 98 -3.66 0.44 -11.91
CA GLN A 98 -4.15 -0.91 -11.61
C GLN A 98 -3.20 -1.98 -12.20
N LYS A 99 -2.80 -1.82 -13.48
CA LYS A 99 -1.84 -2.72 -14.12
C LYS A 99 -0.43 -2.62 -13.56
N ALA A 100 0.01 -1.44 -13.10
CA ALA A 100 1.35 -1.28 -12.57
C ALA A 100 1.56 -2.12 -11.30
N TRP A 101 0.58 -2.15 -10.38
CA TRP A 101 0.72 -2.80 -9.09
C TRP A 101 0.64 -4.33 -9.13
N HIS A 102 -0.03 -4.93 -10.13
CA HIS A 102 -0.24 -6.39 -10.30
C HIS A 102 -0.85 -7.13 -9.09
N VAL A 103 -1.39 -6.40 -8.12
CA VAL A 103 -2.20 -6.92 -7.02
C VAL A 103 -3.59 -6.31 -7.14
N PRO A 104 -4.63 -6.90 -6.52
CA PRO A 104 -5.94 -6.26 -6.44
C PRO A 104 -5.79 -4.80 -5.98
N TYR A 105 -6.36 -3.88 -6.73
CA TYR A 105 -6.22 -2.44 -6.50
C TYR A 105 -7.60 -1.79 -6.39
N PHE A 106 -7.75 -0.91 -5.41
CA PHE A 106 -9.00 -0.23 -5.15
C PHE A 106 -8.75 1.21 -4.69
N VAL A 107 -9.65 2.10 -5.07
CA VAL A 107 -9.61 3.52 -4.66
C VAL A 107 -10.96 3.88 -4.07
N SER A 108 -10.95 4.43 -2.87
CA SER A 108 -12.15 4.95 -2.20
C SER A 108 -11.94 6.39 -1.75
N LEU A 109 -13.03 7.11 -1.53
CA LEU A 109 -13.03 8.38 -0.79
C LEU A 109 -13.08 8.14 0.73
N GLU A 110 -13.70 7.03 1.14
CA GLU A 110 -13.97 6.75 2.54
C GLU A 110 -13.06 5.64 3.07
N LYS A 111 -12.48 5.90 4.24
CA LYS A 111 -11.64 4.93 4.95
C LYS A 111 -12.40 3.63 5.26
N THR A 112 -13.66 3.74 5.64
CA THR A 112 -14.51 2.58 5.98
C THR A 112 -14.60 1.61 4.79
N ASP A 113 -14.81 2.13 3.59
CA ASP A 113 -14.90 1.30 2.38
C ASP A 113 -13.57 0.64 2.03
N ALA A 114 -12.46 1.36 2.18
CA ALA A 114 -11.11 0.80 1.98
C ALA A 114 -10.83 -0.35 2.96
N VAL A 115 -11.22 -0.20 4.23
CA VAL A 115 -11.09 -1.25 5.26
C VAL A 115 -11.99 -2.45 4.95
N GLN A 116 -13.26 -2.22 4.61
CA GLN A 116 -14.18 -3.31 4.24
C GLN A 116 -13.66 -4.08 3.02
N TRP A 117 -13.20 -3.38 1.99
CA TRP A 117 -12.57 -3.98 0.82
C TRP A 117 -11.31 -4.78 1.20
N ALA A 118 -10.47 -4.27 2.10
CA ALA A 118 -9.26 -4.95 2.55
C ALA A 118 -9.57 -6.24 3.31
N MET A 119 -10.59 -6.24 4.17
CA MET A 119 -11.02 -7.43 4.92
C MET A 119 -11.48 -8.56 3.99
N GLN A 120 -12.07 -8.23 2.83
CA GLN A 120 -12.50 -9.21 1.83
C GLN A 120 -11.33 -9.87 1.06
N ARG A 121 -10.07 -9.49 1.32
CA ARG A 121 -8.89 -10.17 0.74
C ARG A 121 -8.44 -11.39 1.53
N TYR A 122 -8.97 -11.56 2.74
CA TYR A 122 -8.73 -12.74 3.56
C TYR A 122 -9.60 -13.94 3.17
N LEU A 123 -10.64 -13.70 2.35
CA LEU A 123 -11.66 -14.67 1.96
C LEU A 123 -11.17 -15.62 0.86
#